data_AF-A0A7K9UUT0-F1
#
_entry.id   AF-A0A7K9UUT0-F1
#
_cell.length_a   1.000
_cell.length_b   1.000
_cell.length_c   1.000
_cell.angle_alpha   90.00
_cell.angle_beta   90.00
_cell.angle_gamma   90.00
#
_symmetry.space_group_name_H-M   'P 1'
#
loop_
_entity.id
_entity.type
_entity.pdbx_description
1 polymer ?
#
loop_
_entity_poly.entity_id
_entity_poly.type
_entity_poly.pdbx_seq_one_letter_code
_entity_poly.pdbx_strand_id
1 'polypeptide(L)'
;PACMLCRRADADLDICGYIHETNGVCAHAFCMLFANGLSRQGNIQEGIAGFLLEDVRHAIMQADQKRCFVCGERGAAITCTETGCERSFHLPCASEGECVTQYSRQHRAFCWEHRPQQAVQASPEQDTNCVICLDPVGDDKSYHTMVCPSCTHAWFHRG
;
A
#
# COMPACT_ATOMS: atom_id res chain seq x y z
N PRO A 1 -10.23 15.50 10.00
CA PRO A 1 -10.71 14.25 10.63
C PRO A 1 -9.68 13.15 10.40
N ALA A 2 -9.58 12.14 11.28
CA ALA A 2 -8.62 11.05 11.11
C ALA A 2 -9.23 9.88 10.32
N CYS A 3 -8.44 9.27 9.42
CA CYS A 3 -8.87 8.08 8.71
C CYS A 3 -9.03 6.91 9.68
N MET A 4 -10.17 6.21 9.63
CA MET A 4 -10.48 5.10 10.53
C MET A 4 -9.73 3.80 10.16
N LEU A 5 -9.18 3.69 8.94
CA LEU A 5 -8.44 2.52 8.44
C LEU A 5 -6.92 2.62 8.62
N CYS A 6 -6.38 3.82 8.85
CA CYS A 6 -4.95 4.00 9.15
C CYS A 6 -4.67 4.82 10.42
N ARG A 7 -5.71 5.34 11.07
CA ARG A 7 -5.69 6.15 12.29
C ARG A 7 -4.87 7.45 12.21
N ARG A 8 -4.51 7.90 11.00
CA ARG A 8 -3.79 9.15 10.75
C ARG A 8 -4.71 10.22 10.16
N ALA A 9 -4.53 11.47 10.59
CA ALA A 9 -5.24 12.64 10.07
C ALA A 9 -4.40 13.44 9.05
N ASP A 10 -3.09 13.29 9.13
CA ASP A 10 -2.03 14.00 8.40
C ASP A 10 -1.23 13.05 7.50
N ALA A 11 -1.90 12.06 6.90
CA ALA A 11 -1.24 11.15 5.98
C ALA A 11 -0.94 11.83 4.64
N ASP A 12 0.19 11.47 4.05
CA ASP A 12 0.58 11.91 2.71
C ASP A 12 -0.51 11.55 1.68
N LEU A 13 -0.93 12.56 0.90
CA LEU A 13 -1.97 12.41 -0.12
C LEU A 13 -1.51 11.53 -1.29
N ASP A 14 -0.21 11.49 -1.59
CA ASP A 14 0.34 10.64 -2.65
C ASP A 14 0.31 9.16 -2.23
N ILE A 15 0.44 8.90 -0.92
CA ILE A 15 0.41 7.53 -0.37
C ILE A 15 -1.02 7.06 -0.10
N CYS A 16 -1.86 7.92 0.50
CA CYS A 16 -3.17 7.52 1.01
C CYS A 16 -4.34 7.98 0.14
N GLY A 17 -4.15 9.01 -0.69
CA GLY A 17 -5.22 9.69 -1.39
C GLY A 17 -6.07 10.55 -0.47
N TYR A 18 -7.02 11.29 -1.07
CA TYR A 18 -7.93 12.16 -0.34
C TYR A 18 -8.79 11.41 0.67
N ILE A 19 -9.13 12.09 1.76
CA ILE A 19 -10.07 11.57 2.75
C ILE A 19 -11.51 11.78 2.25
N HIS A 20 -12.31 10.72 2.35
CA HIS A 20 -13.74 10.77 2.11
C HIS A 20 -14.49 10.68 3.44
N GLU A 21 -15.60 11.42 3.55
CA GLU A 21 -16.44 11.43 4.74
C GLU A 21 -17.91 11.25 4.36
N THR A 22 -18.55 10.23 4.94
CA THR A 22 -19.98 9.94 4.75
C THR A 22 -20.54 9.31 6.02
N ASN A 23 -21.64 9.83 6.57
CA ASN A 23 -22.37 9.23 7.70
C ASN A 23 -21.47 8.82 8.89
N GLY A 24 -20.55 9.72 9.28
CA GLY A 24 -19.62 9.52 10.40
C GLY A 24 -18.43 8.59 10.11
N VAL A 25 -18.33 8.03 8.91
CA VAL A 25 -17.16 7.26 8.47
C VAL A 25 -16.21 8.18 7.74
N CYS A 26 -14.93 8.14 8.13
CA CYS A 26 -13.88 8.94 7.52
C CYS A 26 -12.72 8.02 7.12
N ALA A 27 -12.40 7.94 5.83
CA ALA A 27 -11.36 7.04 5.33
C ALA A 27 -10.67 7.59 4.08
N HIS A 28 -9.35 7.39 3.97
CA HIS A 28 -8.62 7.74 2.76
C HIS A 28 -8.98 6.81 1.60
N ALA A 29 -9.02 7.37 0.38
CA ALA A 29 -9.37 6.64 -0.84
C ALA A 29 -8.55 5.35 -1.01
N PHE A 30 -7.22 5.43 -0.89
CA PHE A 30 -6.35 4.27 -1.11
C PHE A 30 -6.33 3.34 0.10
N CYS A 31 -6.56 3.84 1.32
CA CYS A 31 -6.78 2.96 2.48
C CYS A 31 -8.00 2.05 2.25
N MET A 32 -9.08 2.56 1.65
CA MET A 32 -10.24 1.73 1.28
C MET A 32 -9.91 0.74 0.15
N LEU A 33 -9.12 1.13 -0.86
CA LEU A 33 -8.74 0.22 -1.96
C LEU A 33 -7.98 -1.03 -1.49
N PHE A 34 -7.16 -0.91 -0.46
CA PHE A 34 -6.37 -2.04 0.06
C PHE A 34 -6.94 -2.68 1.33
N ALA A 35 -8.04 -2.18 1.88
CA ALA A 35 -8.61 -2.76 3.09
C ALA A 35 -9.11 -4.18 2.81
N ASN A 36 -8.74 -5.11 3.69
CA ASN A 36 -9.07 -6.52 3.54
C ASN A 36 -10.59 -6.74 3.47
N GLY A 37 -11.03 -7.46 2.44
CA GLY A 37 -12.45 -7.78 2.24
C GLY A 37 -13.28 -6.67 1.58
N LEU A 38 -12.71 -5.52 1.24
CA LEU A 38 -13.41 -4.51 0.45
C LEU A 38 -13.28 -4.78 -1.05
N SER A 39 -14.41 -4.73 -1.74
CA SER A 39 -14.46 -4.80 -3.20
C SER A 39 -15.27 -3.62 -3.73
N ARG A 40 -14.74 -2.90 -4.71
CA ARG A 40 -15.49 -1.84 -5.39
C ARG A 40 -16.64 -2.48 -6.15
N GLN A 41 -17.87 -2.12 -5.81
CA GLN A 41 -19.03 -2.50 -6.60
C GLN A 41 -19.32 -1.36 -7.60
N GLY A 42 -19.46 -1.71 -8.88
CA GLY A 42 -19.87 -0.73 -9.89
C GLY A 42 -21.33 -0.32 -9.71
N ASN A 43 -21.64 0.96 -9.89
CA ASN A 43 -22.97 1.58 -9.79
C ASN A 43 -23.65 1.48 -8.41
N ILE A 44 -23.02 2.02 -7.38
CA ILE A 44 -23.71 2.31 -6.12
C ILE A 44 -24.02 3.81 -6.05
N GLN A 45 -25.30 4.18 -6.04
CA GLN A 45 -25.72 5.56 -5.79
C GLN A 45 -25.53 5.97 -4.31
N GLU A 46 -25.44 4.98 -3.41
CA GLU A 46 -25.27 5.17 -1.97
C GLU A 46 -23.97 4.48 -1.50
N GLY A 47 -22.97 5.27 -1.09
CA GLY A 47 -21.68 4.73 -0.67
C GLY A 47 -20.63 5.79 -0.42
N ILE A 48 -19.39 5.35 -0.19
CA ILE A 48 -18.22 6.21 -0.03
C ILE A 48 -17.16 5.80 -1.06
N ALA A 49 -16.80 6.71 -1.96
CA ALA A 49 -15.82 6.46 -3.04
C ALA A 49 -16.09 5.20 -3.91
N GLY A 50 -17.35 4.79 -4.06
CA GLY A 50 -17.73 3.59 -4.81
C GLY A 50 -17.67 2.27 -4.02
N PHE A 51 -17.67 2.34 -2.69
CA PHE A 51 -17.82 1.21 -1.78
C PHE A 51 -19.14 1.31 -1.00
N LEU A 52 -19.73 0.16 -0.66
CA LEU A 52 -20.84 0.11 0.28
C LEU A 52 -20.36 0.58 1.65
N LEU A 53 -21.11 1.49 2.26
CA LEU A 53 -20.76 2.05 3.56
C LEU A 53 -20.73 0.96 4.65
N GLU A 54 -21.60 -0.04 4.57
CA GLU A 54 -21.64 -1.18 5.49
C GLU A 54 -20.35 -2.02 5.40
N ASP A 55 -19.89 -2.32 4.18
CA ASP A 55 -18.63 -3.04 3.96
C ASP A 55 -17.45 -2.25 4.54
N VAL A 56 -17.40 -0.93 4.34
CA VAL A 56 -16.35 -0.08 4.91
C VAL A 56 -16.37 -0.11 6.43
N ARG A 57 -17.55 -0.05 7.06
CA ARG A 57 -17.69 -0.19 8.52
C ARG A 57 -17.23 -1.56 8.99
N HIS A 58 -17.57 -2.62 8.26
CA HIS A 58 -17.10 -3.97 8.56
C HIS A 58 -15.57 -4.06 8.48
N ALA A 59 -14.96 -3.53 7.42
CA ALA A 59 -13.51 -3.49 7.26
C ALA A 59 -12.81 -2.71 8.39
N ILE A 60 -13.39 -1.59 8.86
CA ILE A 60 -12.88 -0.85 10.03
C ILE A 60 -12.92 -1.72 11.28
N MET A 61 -14.04 -2.40 11.55
CA MET A 61 -14.16 -3.30 12.72
C MET A 61 -13.16 -4.46 12.68
N GLN A 62 -12.88 -5.00 11.49
CA GLN A 62 -11.87 -6.05 11.31
C GLN A 62 -10.45 -5.51 11.50
N ALA A 63 -10.15 -4.35 10.91
CA ALA A 63 -8.87 -3.67 11.06
C ALA A 63 -8.54 -3.40 12.53
N ASP A 64 -9.53 -3.05 13.35
CA ASP A 64 -9.34 -2.79 14.77
C ASP A 64 -8.83 -3.99 15.55
N GLN A 65 -9.12 -5.21 15.10
CA GLN A 65 -8.64 -6.44 15.72
C GLN A 65 -7.20 -6.79 15.33
N LYS A 66 -6.66 -6.16 14.28
CA LYS A 66 -5.33 -6.43 13.73
C LYS A 66 -4.33 -5.36 14.18
N ARG A 67 -3.11 -5.80 14.46
CA ARG A 67 -1.97 -4.92 14.79
C ARG A 67 -1.09 -4.76 13.56
N CYS A 68 -0.64 -3.53 13.32
CA CYS A 68 0.35 -3.26 12.30
C CYS A 68 1.69 -3.86 12.74
N PHE A 69 2.27 -4.73 11.93
CA PHE A 69 3.56 -5.33 12.27
C PHE A 69 4.73 -4.34 12.20
N VAL A 70 4.51 -3.16 11.59
CA VAL A 70 5.52 -2.09 11.42
C VAL A 70 5.52 -1.18 12.65
N CYS A 71 4.40 -0.51 12.96
CA CYS A 71 4.34 0.45 14.07
C CYS A 71 3.80 -0.15 15.39
N GLY A 72 3.29 -1.38 15.37
CA GLY A 72 2.75 -2.06 16.55
C GLY A 72 1.31 -1.67 16.92
N GLU A 73 0.76 -0.59 16.38
CA GLU A 73 -0.57 -0.07 16.71
C GLU A 73 -1.72 -0.85 16.05
N ARG A 74 -2.93 -0.75 16.62
CA ARG A 74 -4.16 -1.38 16.08
C ARG A 74 -4.73 -0.62 14.87
N GLY A 75 -5.70 -1.24 14.20
CA GLY A 75 -6.39 -0.64 13.05
C GLY A 75 -5.72 -0.94 11.72
N ALA A 76 -4.90 -1.99 11.63
CA ALA A 76 -4.19 -2.37 10.41
C ALA A 76 -5.14 -2.98 9.39
N ALA A 77 -5.60 -2.18 8.44
CA ALA A 77 -6.63 -2.56 7.47
C ALA A 77 -6.13 -3.45 6.32
N ILE A 78 -4.83 -3.45 6.03
CA ILE A 78 -4.25 -4.20 4.92
C ILE A 78 -3.68 -5.52 5.46
N THR A 79 -4.07 -6.65 4.88
CA THR A 79 -3.48 -7.96 5.16
C THR A 79 -2.64 -8.41 3.97
N CYS A 80 -1.52 -9.08 4.23
CA CYS A 80 -0.72 -9.71 3.20
C CYS A 80 -1.57 -10.67 2.35
N THR A 81 -1.43 -10.60 1.03
CA THR A 81 -2.20 -11.41 0.06
C THR A 81 -1.74 -12.87 0.01
N GLU A 82 -0.53 -13.16 0.48
CA GLU A 82 0.00 -14.53 0.51
C GLU A 82 -0.85 -15.45 1.40
N THR A 83 -1.09 -16.67 0.92
CA THR A 83 -1.99 -17.61 1.61
C THR A 83 -1.37 -18.04 2.94
N GLY A 84 -2.14 -17.91 4.03
CA GLY A 84 -1.67 -18.26 5.38
C GLY A 84 -0.81 -17.18 6.06
N CYS A 85 -0.53 -16.06 5.39
CA CYS A 85 0.16 -14.95 6.04
C CYS A 85 -0.84 -14.04 6.78
N GLU A 86 -0.66 -13.89 8.09
CA GLU A 86 -1.55 -13.04 8.91
C GLU A 86 -1.01 -11.62 9.14
N ARG A 87 0.15 -11.28 8.57
CA ARG A 87 0.77 -9.96 8.75
C ARG A 87 -0.14 -8.89 8.17
N SER A 88 -0.47 -7.91 9.01
CA SER A 88 -1.31 -6.78 8.66
C SER A 88 -0.55 -5.47 8.87
N PHE A 89 -0.83 -4.45 8.07
CA PHE A 89 -0.20 -3.14 8.16
C PHE A 89 -1.14 -2.01 7.74
N HIS A 90 -0.81 -0.77 8.13
CA HIS A 90 -1.48 0.41 7.60
C HIS A 90 -0.85 0.81 6.26
N LEU A 91 -1.62 1.43 5.37
CA LEU A 91 -1.07 1.93 4.10
C LEU A 91 0.12 2.89 4.26
N PRO A 92 0.09 3.89 5.18
CA PRO A 92 1.25 4.76 5.42
C PRO A 92 2.49 4.03 5.92
N CYS A 93 2.31 2.87 6.58
CA CYS A 93 3.42 2.08 7.11
C CYS A 93 4.04 1.16 6.06
N ALA A 94 3.48 1.10 4.84
CA ALA A 94 3.92 0.15 3.83
C ALA A 94 5.38 0.38 3.40
N SER A 95 5.79 1.63 3.20
CA SER A 95 7.16 1.97 2.79
C SER A 95 8.19 1.62 3.87
N GLU A 96 7.93 2.03 5.12
CA GLU A 96 8.77 1.72 6.28
C GLU A 96 8.84 0.20 6.57
N GLY A 97 7.74 -0.51 6.35
CA GLY A 97 7.66 -1.97 6.51
C GLY A 97 8.19 -2.78 5.33
N GLU A 98 8.79 -2.11 4.34
CA GLU A 98 9.20 -2.66 3.05
C GLU A 98 8.12 -3.56 2.39
N CYS A 99 6.86 -3.18 2.55
CA CYS A 99 5.71 -3.83 1.93
C CYS A 99 5.56 -3.35 0.49
N VAL A 100 4.89 -4.18 -0.34
CA VAL A 100 4.54 -3.82 -1.71
C VAL A 100 3.03 -3.78 -1.87
N THR A 101 2.51 -2.64 -2.31
CA THR A 101 1.11 -2.47 -2.73
C THR A 101 1.04 -2.41 -4.25
N GLN A 102 0.11 -3.16 -4.85
CA GLN A 102 -0.07 -3.28 -6.30
C GLN A 102 -1.46 -2.80 -6.70
N TYR A 103 -1.52 -1.63 -7.33
CA TYR A 103 -2.73 -1.03 -7.89
C TYR A 103 -3.17 -1.73 -9.19
N SER A 104 -3.43 -3.03 -9.10
CA SER A 104 -4.06 -3.83 -10.15
C SER A 104 -5.57 -3.91 -9.92
N ARG A 105 -6.32 -4.54 -10.83
CA ARG A 105 -7.79 -4.72 -10.68
C ARG A 105 -8.21 -5.28 -9.32
N GLN A 106 -7.38 -6.13 -8.70
CA GLN A 106 -7.69 -6.78 -7.42
C GLN A 106 -6.98 -6.14 -6.22
N HIS A 107 -6.24 -5.03 -6.38
CA HIS A 107 -5.48 -4.34 -5.33
C HIS A 107 -4.80 -5.29 -4.33
N ARG A 108 -3.58 -5.74 -4.65
CA ARG A 108 -2.86 -6.70 -3.81
C ARG A 108 -1.83 -6.01 -2.94
N ALA A 109 -1.55 -6.59 -1.78
CA ALA A 109 -0.58 -6.05 -0.85
C ALA A 109 0.22 -7.18 -0.21
N PHE A 110 1.53 -7.01 -0.09
CA PHE A 110 2.44 -8.05 0.39
C PHE A 110 3.36 -7.50 1.48
N CYS A 111 3.57 -8.27 2.55
CA CYS A 111 4.56 -7.95 3.56
C CYS A 111 5.99 -8.09 3.00
N TRP A 112 6.99 -7.67 3.76
CA TRP A 112 8.40 -7.74 3.36
C TRP A 112 8.87 -9.14 2.96
N GLU A 113 8.29 -10.20 3.53
CA GLU A 113 8.66 -11.59 3.26
C GLU A 113 8.05 -12.11 1.95
N HIS A 114 6.80 -11.73 1.66
CA HIS A 114 6.04 -12.24 0.50
C HIS A 114 5.95 -11.24 -0.65
N ARG A 115 6.68 -10.13 -0.57
CA ARG A 115 6.70 -9.14 -1.64
C ARG A 115 7.27 -9.73 -2.93
N PRO A 116 6.72 -9.38 -4.09
CA PRO A 116 7.29 -9.79 -5.35
C PRO A 116 8.68 -9.17 -5.54
N GLN A 117 9.63 -9.98 -5.98
CA GLN A 117 10.97 -9.56 -6.37
C GLN A 117 11.08 -9.53 -7.90
N GLN A 118 11.87 -8.61 -8.45
CA GLN A 118 12.07 -8.60 -9.91
C GLN A 118 12.93 -9.81 -10.31
N ALA A 119 12.46 -10.61 -11.28
CA ALA A 119 13.19 -11.78 -11.77
C ALA A 119 14.45 -11.44 -12.56
N VAL A 120 14.52 -10.21 -13.11
CA VAL A 120 15.63 -9.70 -13.92
C VAL A 120 16.92 -9.71 -13.13
N GLN A 121 17.95 -10.34 -13.69
CA GLN A 121 19.30 -10.37 -13.14
C GLN A 121 20.11 -9.25 -13.79
N ALA A 122 20.14 -8.10 -13.13
CA ALA A 122 20.94 -6.95 -13.50
C ALA A 122 21.43 -6.29 -12.20
N SER A 123 22.57 -5.61 -12.30
CA SER A 123 23.09 -4.73 -11.26
C SER A 123 23.42 -3.37 -11.87
N PRO A 124 23.23 -2.27 -11.13
CA PRO A 124 23.61 -0.96 -11.60
C PRO A 124 25.12 -0.88 -11.82
N GLU A 125 25.54 -0.05 -12.78
CA GLU A 125 26.95 0.32 -12.92
C GLU A 125 27.35 1.26 -11.77
N GLN A 126 28.66 1.44 -11.56
CA GLN A 126 29.15 2.41 -10.57
C GLN A 126 28.59 3.81 -10.86
N ASP A 127 28.20 4.53 -9.80
CA ASP A 127 27.63 5.87 -9.87
C ASP A 127 26.34 5.97 -10.71
N THR A 128 25.60 4.86 -10.84
CA THR A 128 24.28 4.89 -11.48
C THR A 128 23.34 5.77 -10.66
N ASN A 129 22.69 6.71 -11.35
CA ASN A 129 21.69 7.58 -10.75
C ASN A 129 20.27 7.13 -11.11
N CYS A 130 19.35 7.37 -10.19
CA CYS A 130 17.92 7.20 -10.39
C CYS A 130 17.46 8.08 -11.55
N VAL A 131 16.84 7.50 -12.57
CA VAL A 131 16.38 8.26 -13.75
C VAL A 131 15.22 9.23 -13.45
N ILE A 132 14.66 9.18 -12.24
CA ILE A 132 13.54 10.02 -11.79
C ILE A 132 14.04 11.20 -10.95
N CYS A 133 14.80 10.95 -9.88
CA CYS A 133 15.26 11.99 -8.96
C CYS A 133 16.71 12.45 -9.19
N LEU A 134 17.47 11.75 -10.03
CA LEU A 134 18.88 11.99 -10.34
C LEU A 134 19.86 11.76 -9.18
N ASP A 135 19.40 11.23 -8.05
CA ASP A 135 20.26 10.82 -6.94
C ASP A 135 20.87 9.41 -7.17
N PRO A 136 22.01 9.09 -6.56
CA PRO A 136 22.62 7.76 -6.64
C PRO A 136 21.67 6.67 -6.14
N VAL A 137 21.60 5.54 -6.87
CA VAL A 137 20.91 4.34 -6.39
C VAL A 137 21.85 3.43 -5.62
N GLY A 138 21.29 2.47 -4.84
CA GLY A 138 22.11 1.44 -4.20
C GLY A 138 22.77 0.50 -5.20
N ASP A 139 23.89 -0.12 -4.79
CA ASP A 139 24.76 -0.97 -5.63
C ASP A 139 24.08 -2.25 -6.14
N ASP A 140 23.00 -2.67 -5.49
CA ASP A 140 22.25 -3.87 -5.83
C ASP A 140 20.75 -3.59 -5.89
N LYS A 141 20.06 -4.39 -6.70
CA LYS A 141 18.61 -4.47 -6.70
C LYS A 141 18.11 -4.85 -5.30
N SER A 142 17.18 -4.08 -4.77
CA SER A 142 16.67 -4.22 -3.41
C SER A 142 15.18 -3.84 -3.35
N TYR A 143 14.62 -3.68 -2.15
CA TYR A 143 13.31 -3.05 -2.01
C TYR A 143 13.31 -1.62 -2.56
N HIS A 144 14.35 -0.85 -2.23
CA HIS A 144 14.48 0.56 -2.59
C HIS A 144 15.03 0.78 -3.99
N THR A 145 15.78 -0.15 -4.56
CA THR A 145 16.41 -0.02 -5.89
C THR A 145 15.76 -0.96 -6.90
N MET A 146 15.14 -0.41 -7.93
CA MET A 146 14.48 -1.16 -9.00
C MET A 146 15.12 -0.90 -10.37
N VAL A 147 14.97 -1.88 -11.28
CA VAL A 147 15.43 -1.80 -12.67
C VAL A 147 14.27 -1.91 -13.65
N CYS A 148 14.32 -1.22 -14.78
CA CYS A 148 13.38 -1.41 -15.86
C CYS A 148 13.51 -2.84 -16.43
N PRO A 149 12.44 -3.66 -16.39
CA PRO A 149 12.55 -5.06 -16.83
C PRO A 149 12.71 -5.23 -18.34
N SER A 150 12.45 -4.18 -19.12
CA SER A 150 12.53 -4.23 -20.58
C SER A 150 13.92 -3.87 -21.10
N CYS A 151 14.51 -2.78 -20.60
CA CYS A 151 15.79 -2.31 -21.09
C CYS A 151 16.98 -2.73 -20.22
N THR A 152 16.75 -3.15 -18.97
CA THR A 152 17.76 -3.58 -17.98
C THR A 152 18.86 -2.56 -17.64
N HIS A 153 18.77 -1.32 -18.13
CA HIS A 153 19.77 -0.26 -17.87
C HIS A 153 19.18 0.95 -17.13
N ALA A 154 17.86 1.13 -17.10
CA ALA A 154 17.23 2.23 -16.38
C ALA A 154 16.94 1.83 -14.93
N TRP A 155 17.54 2.55 -13.98
CA TRP A 155 17.44 2.31 -12.55
C TRP A 155 16.67 3.42 -11.84
N PHE A 156 15.91 3.08 -10.81
CA PHE A 156 15.11 4.05 -10.07
C PHE A 156 14.84 3.61 -8.63
N HIS A 157 14.70 4.60 -7.76
CA HIS A 157 14.19 4.39 -6.42
C HIS A 157 12.73 3.92 -6.46
N ARG A 158 12.37 3.02 -5.55
CA ARG A 158 10.96 2.71 -5.28
C ARG A 158 10.32 3.92 -4.60
N GLY A 159 9.26 4.43 -5.24
CA GLY A 159 8.34 5.42 -4.65
C GLY A 159 7.32 4.78 -3.73
#